data_AF-A0A285VGE0-F1
#
_entry.id   AF-A0A285VGE0-F1
#
_cell.length_a   1.000
_cell.length_b   1.000
_cell.length_c   1.000
_cell.angle_alpha   90.00
_cell.angle_beta   90.00
_cell.angle_gamma   90.00
#
_symmetry.space_group_name_H-M   'P 1'
#
loop_
_entity.id
_entity.type
_entity.pdbx_description
1 polymer ?
#
loop_
_entity_poly.entity_id
_entity_poly.type
_entity_poly.pdbx_seq_one_letter_code
_entity_poly.pdbx_strand_id
1 'polypeptide(L)'
;MARPLLRGDRLQAAREAIGLSREELAENLELSSPVRIRVWETGLERPRPRFVPRLATALGVDPLYLLDVDRDDPPLAALRLAAGFATNEVTGPGLSVMTYLRLEDGRPGADPSPEVIAAISQVLGVDSPRVEAAVRRSRRDHAAMATFEG
;
A
#
# COMPACT_ATOMS: atom_id res chain seq x y z
N MET A 1 -13.01 -5.75 2.71
CA MET A 1 -11.75 -6.13 2.03
C MET A 1 -10.62 -6.21 3.05
N ALA A 2 -9.85 -7.30 3.05
CA ALA A 2 -8.62 -7.36 3.84
C ALA A 2 -7.62 -6.32 3.29
N ARG A 3 -7.17 -5.39 4.13
CA ARG A 3 -6.17 -4.41 3.72
C ARG A 3 -4.85 -5.12 3.43
N PRO A 4 -4.17 -4.83 2.29
CA PRO A 4 -2.86 -5.38 1.97
C PRO A 4 -1.89 -5.21 3.13
N LEU A 5 -1.11 -6.25 3.39
CA LEU A 5 -0.15 -6.29 4.47
C LEU A 5 1.26 -6.35 3.91
N LEU A 6 2.22 -5.82 4.66
CA LEU A 6 3.62 -6.04 4.34
C LEU A 6 3.96 -7.52 4.57
N ARG A 7 4.60 -8.13 3.56
CA ARG A 7 5.07 -9.51 3.52
C ARG A 7 6.48 -9.58 4.12
N GLY A 8 6.57 -10.03 5.36
CA GLY A 8 7.82 -10.13 6.10
C GLY A 8 8.83 -11.08 5.44
N ASP A 9 8.34 -12.18 4.84
CA ASP A 9 9.11 -13.11 4.02
C ASP A 9 9.76 -12.44 2.82
N ARG A 10 8.99 -11.60 2.09
CA ARG A 10 9.52 -10.85 0.94
C ARG A 10 10.49 -9.75 1.34
N LEU A 11 10.24 -9.08 2.48
CA LEU A 11 11.16 -8.11 3.06
C LEU A 11 12.51 -8.76 3.39
N GLN A 12 12.48 -9.90 4.09
CA GLN A 12 13.69 -10.64 4.45
C GLN A 12 14.44 -11.10 3.20
N ALA A 13 13.73 -11.69 2.23
CA ALA A 13 14.34 -12.17 1.00
C ALA A 13 15.01 -11.04 0.19
N ALA A 14 14.35 -9.87 0.08
CA ALA A 14 14.93 -8.72 -0.62
C ALA A 14 16.18 -8.18 0.09
N ARG A 15 16.16 -8.11 1.42
CA ARG A 15 17.33 -7.69 2.23
C ARG A 15 18.51 -8.63 2.01
N GLU A 16 18.28 -9.93 2.10
CA GLU A 16 19.33 -10.94 1.95
C GLU A 16 19.88 -11.01 0.52
N ALA A 17 19.04 -10.78 -0.50
CA ALA A 17 19.45 -10.76 -1.90
C ALA A 17 20.49 -9.68 -2.22
N ILE A 18 20.48 -8.57 -1.49
CA ILE A 18 21.46 -7.48 -1.64
C ILE A 18 22.54 -7.49 -0.55
N GLY A 19 22.58 -8.53 0.29
CA GLY A 19 23.60 -8.73 1.30
C GLY A 19 23.54 -7.80 2.52
N LEU A 20 22.42 -7.07 2.73
CA LEU A 20 22.27 -6.21 3.89
C LEU A 20 21.98 -7.01 5.16
N SER A 21 22.59 -6.65 6.29
CA SER A 21 22.18 -7.05 7.62
C SER A 21 20.94 -6.28 8.09
N ARG A 22 20.31 -6.72 9.18
CA ARG A 22 19.18 -6.00 9.78
C ARG A 22 19.62 -4.68 10.38
N GLU A 23 20.83 -4.65 10.93
CA GLU A 23 21.52 -3.49 11.46
C GLU A 23 21.70 -2.43 10.37
N GLU A 24 22.30 -2.78 9.24
CA GLU A 24 22.50 -1.84 8.12
C GLU A 24 21.18 -1.33 7.54
N LEU A 25 20.16 -2.19 7.41
CA LEU A 25 18.84 -1.74 6.95
C LEU A 25 18.17 -0.80 7.97
N ALA A 26 18.35 -1.05 9.27
CA ALA A 26 17.84 -0.16 10.31
C ALA A 26 18.55 1.20 10.29
N GLU A 27 19.86 1.22 10.09
CA GLU A 27 20.65 2.44 9.94
C GLU A 27 20.22 3.24 8.70
N ASN A 28 20.06 2.59 7.55
CA ASN A 28 19.56 3.23 6.31
C ASN A 28 18.16 3.86 6.48
N LEU A 29 17.36 3.33 7.41
CA LEU A 29 16.01 3.82 7.72
C LEU A 29 15.98 4.76 8.94
N GLU A 30 17.15 5.10 9.51
CA GLU A 30 17.29 5.93 10.71
C GLU A 30 16.47 5.37 11.89
N LEU A 31 16.43 4.04 12.04
CA LEU A 31 15.76 3.38 13.13
C LEU A 31 16.70 3.22 14.32
N SER A 32 16.17 3.45 15.52
CA SER A 32 16.92 3.30 16.76
C SER A 32 17.31 1.86 17.12
N SER A 33 16.79 0.84 16.41
CA SER A 33 17.08 -0.56 16.70
C SER A 33 16.76 -1.49 15.53
N PRO A 34 17.63 -2.48 15.23
CA PRO A 34 17.38 -3.52 14.22
C PRO A 34 16.23 -4.47 14.61
N VAL A 35 15.78 -4.45 15.87
CA VAL A 35 14.62 -5.21 16.34
C VAL A 35 13.37 -4.90 15.51
N ARG A 36 13.22 -3.64 15.05
CA ARG A 36 12.10 -3.24 14.18
C ARG A 36 12.08 -4.02 12.87
N ILE A 37 13.23 -4.19 12.24
CA ILE A 37 13.35 -4.98 11.00
C ILE A 37 12.97 -6.42 11.28
N ARG A 38 13.50 -7.01 12.37
CA ARG A 38 13.17 -8.39 12.76
C ARG A 38 11.66 -8.60 12.95
N VAL A 39 10.97 -7.73 13.69
CA VAL A 39 9.52 -7.91 13.93
C VAL A 39 8.67 -7.70 12.67
N TRP A 40 9.13 -6.91 11.71
CA TRP A 40 8.48 -6.76 10.41
C TRP A 40 8.71 -7.99 9.52
N GLU A 41 9.94 -8.51 9.48
CA GLU A 41 10.29 -9.73 8.73
C GLU A 41 9.54 -10.96 9.25
N THR A 42 9.35 -11.07 10.56
CA THR A 42 8.58 -12.18 11.16
C THR A 42 7.07 -11.96 11.12
N GLY A 43 6.60 -10.79 10.67
CA GLY A 43 5.18 -10.43 10.65
C GLY A 43 4.56 -10.22 12.05
N LEU A 44 5.37 -10.17 13.11
CA LEU A 44 4.92 -9.91 14.48
C LEU A 44 4.33 -8.49 14.62
N GLU A 45 4.91 -7.53 13.91
CA GLU A 45 4.42 -6.16 13.83
C GLU A 45 4.34 -5.70 12.38
N ARG A 46 3.47 -4.71 12.15
CA ARG A 46 3.34 -4.07 10.84
C ARG A 46 3.96 -2.68 10.88
N PRO A 47 4.81 -2.32 9.91
CA PRO A 47 5.30 -0.96 9.81
C PRO A 47 4.17 0.03 9.55
N ARG A 48 4.38 1.29 9.95
CA ARG A 48 3.52 2.40 9.49
C ARG A 48 3.66 2.53 7.96
N PRO A 49 2.60 2.98 7.24
CA PRO A 49 2.61 3.08 5.79
C PRO A 49 3.86 3.75 5.21
N ARG A 50 4.30 4.87 5.80
CA ARG A 50 5.50 5.63 5.40
C ARG A 50 6.79 4.81 5.26
N PHE A 51 6.90 3.65 5.91
CA PHE A 51 8.08 2.80 5.80
C PHE A 51 8.05 1.89 4.57
N VAL A 52 6.90 1.61 3.97
CA VAL A 52 6.80 0.76 2.78
C VAL A 52 7.65 1.29 1.61
N PRO A 53 7.50 2.55 1.15
CA PRO A 53 8.37 3.08 0.10
C PRO A 53 9.83 3.20 0.55
N ARG A 54 10.10 3.54 1.83
CA ARG A 54 11.49 3.66 2.32
C ARG A 54 12.22 2.31 2.31
N LEU A 55 11.54 1.25 2.73
CA LEU A 55 12.05 -0.12 2.65
C LEU A 55 12.30 -0.51 1.20
N ALA A 56 11.34 -0.25 0.32
CA ALA A 56 11.45 -0.56 -1.10
C ALA A 56 12.66 0.13 -1.75
N THR A 57 12.86 1.43 -1.48
CA THR A 57 14.02 2.19 -1.94
C THR A 57 15.33 1.63 -1.41
N ALA A 58 15.42 1.36 -0.09
CA ALA A 58 16.63 0.82 0.53
C ALA A 58 17.00 -0.57 -0.01
N LEU A 59 16.00 -1.35 -0.46
CA LEU A 59 16.16 -2.69 -1.00
C LEU A 59 16.28 -2.73 -2.53
N GLY A 60 16.08 -1.61 -3.22
CA GLY A 60 16.07 -1.54 -4.68
C GLY A 60 14.93 -2.34 -5.33
N VAL A 61 13.77 -2.44 -4.67
CA VAL A 61 12.59 -3.18 -5.17
C VAL A 61 11.39 -2.27 -5.37
N ASP A 62 10.40 -2.72 -6.14
CA ASP A 62 9.10 -2.05 -6.24
C ASP A 62 8.35 -2.15 -4.89
N PRO A 63 7.72 -1.07 -4.37
CA PRO A 63 7.01 -1.13 -3.09
C PRO A 63 5.85 -2.15 -3.05
N LEU A 64 5.18 -2.42 -4.18
CA LEU A 64 4.13 -3.44 -4.27
C LEU A 64 4.68 -4.85 -4.12
N TYR A 65 5.96 -5.10 -4.44
CA TYR A 65 6.61 -6.39 -4.17
C TYR A 65 6.53 -6.73 -2.68
N LEU A 66 6.68 -5.74 -1.80
CA LEU A 66 6.63 -5.93 -0.34
C LEU A 66 5.22 -6.16 0.21
N LEU A 67 4.17 -6.05 -0.60
CA LEU A 67 2.78 -6.15 -0.15
C LEU A 67 2.13 -7.47 -0.59
N ASP A 68 1.18 -7.94 0.21
CA ASP A 68 0.40 -9.16 -0.07
C ASP A 68 -0.69 -8.93 -1.11
N VAL A 69 -0.27 -8.60 -2.34
CA VAL A 69 -1.15 -8.32 -3.48
C VAL A 69 -0.53 -8.81 -4.78
N ASP A 70 -1.39 -8.93 -5.79
CA ASP A 70 -0.95 -8.90 -7.18
C ASP A 70 -0.45 -7.47 -7.52
N ARG A 71 0.79 -7.38 -7.98
CA ARG A 71 1.44 -6.10 -8.34
C ARG A 71 0.94 -5.54 -9.68
N ASP A 72 0.41 -6.41 -10.53
CA ASP A 72 -0.04 -6.07 -11.88
C ASP A 72 -1.52 -5.65 -11.88
N ASP A 73 -2.30 -6.08 -10.87
CA ASP A 73 -3.69 -5.66 -10.62
C ASP A 73 -3.92 -5.29 -9.13
N PRO A 74 -3.23 -4.26 -8.59
CA PRO A 74 -3.28 -3.91 -7.18
C PRO A 74 -4.58 -3.15 -6.82
N PRO A 75 -5.18 -3.41 -5.65
CA PRO A 75 -6.28 -2.61 -5.14
C PRO A 75 -5.80 -1.22 -4.69
N LEU A 76 -6.74 -0.28 -4.53
CA LEU A 76 -6.40 1.11 -4.19
C LEU A 76 -5.64 1.24 -2.86
N ALA A 77 -5.95 0.38 -1.88
CA ALA A 77 -5.23 0.32 -0.61
C ALA A 77 -3.74 -0.01 -0.79
N ALA A 78 -3.38 -0.84 -1.77
CA ALA A 78 -2.00 -1.22 -2.04
C ALA A 78 -1.22 -0.05 -2.65
N LEU A 79 -1.81 0.68 -3.59
CA LEU A 79 -1.20 1.88 -4.16
C LEU A 79 -0.93 2.93 -3.08
N ARG A 80 -1.86 3.11 -2.13
CA ARG A 80 -1.66 4.01 -1.00
C ARG A 80 -0.52 3.61 -0.09
N LEU A 81 -0.44 2.32 0.27
CA LEU A 81 0.64 1.81 1.10
C LEU A 81 1.98 1.90 0.38
N ALA A 82 2.02 1.59 -0.92
CA ALA A 82 3.20 1.76 -1.77
C ALA A 82 3.68 3.22 -1.81
N ALA A 83 2.76 4.18 -1.84
CA ALA A 83 3.07 5.61 -1.77
C ALA A 83 3.38 6.10 -0.34
N GLY A 84 3.21 5.26 0.68
CA GLY A 84 3.58 5.57 2.07
C GLY A 84 2.53 6.31 2.89
N PHE A 85 1.30 6.43 2.40
CA PHE A 85 0.27 7.23 3.06
C PHE A 85 -0.64 6.40 3.98
N ALA A 86 -1.01 6.97 5.11
CA ALA A 86 -2.19 6.59 5.87
C ALA A 86 -3.46 7.08 5.15
N THR A 87 -4.60 6.46 5.42
CA THR A 87 -5.87 6.77 4.76
C THR A 87 -6.26 8.26 4.90
N ASN A 88 -6.03 8.85 6.07
CA ASN A 88 -6.35 10.25 6.35
C ASN A 88 -5.40 11.26 5.69
N GLU A 89 -4.31 10.78 5.08
CA GLU A 89 -3.36 11.61 4.34
C GLU A 89 -3.72 11.70 2.84
N VAL A 90 -4.65 10.86 2.36
CA VAL A 90 -5.12 10.91 0.96
C VAL A 90 -6.31 11.87 0.84
N THR A 91 -5.98 13.15 0.68
CA THR A 91 -6.95 14.26 0.61
C THR A 91 -6.56 15.26 -0.49
N GLY A 92 -7.54 15.97 -1.05
CA GLY A 92 -7.35 16.95 -2.11
C GLY A 92 -8.65 17.68 -2.47
N PRO A 93 -8.61 18.62 -3.44
CA PRO A 93 -9.83 19.27 -3.93
C PRO A 93 -10.89 18.25 -4.34
N GLY A 94 -12.11 18.38 -3.80
CA GLY A 94 -13.22 17.44 -4.04
C GLY A 94 -13.06 16.04 -3.41
N LEU A 95 -11.92 15.72 -2.80
CA LEU A 95 -11.62 14.41 -2.21
C LEU A 95 -11.65 14.48 -0.69
N SER A 96 -12.79 14.08 -0.11
CA SER A 96 -12.87 13.85 1.34
C SER A 96 -12.25 12.50 1.73
N VAL A 97 -11.79 12.38 2.97
CA VAL A 97 -11.32 11.10 3.55
C VAL A 97 -12.40 10.01 3.45
N MET A 98 -13.68 10.37 3.61
CA MET A 98 -14.80 9.42 3.49
C MET A 98 -15.02 8.95 2.05
N THR A 99 -14.87 9.86 1.08
CA THR A 99 -14.91 9.53 -0.35
C THR A 99 -13.78 8.55 -0.68
N TYR A 100 -12.57 8.85 -0.22
CA TYR A 100 -11.41 7.99 -0.43
C TYR A 100 -11.58 6.61 0.22
N LEU A 101 -12.00 6.55 1.49
CA LEU A 101 -12.22 5.29 2.20
C LEU A 101 -13.29 4.42 1.53
N ARG A 102 -14.38 5.02 1.04
CA ARG A 102 -15.41 4.31 0.28
C ARG A 102 -14.83 3.65 -0.98
N LEU A 103 -14.00 4.39 -1.72
CA LEU A 103 -13.33 3.89 -2.93
C LEU A 103 -12.32 2.79 -2.59
N GLU A 104 -11.54 2.96 -1.53
CA GLU A 104 -10.56 1.99 -1.06
C GLU A 104 -11.22 0.67 -0.67
N ASP A 105 -12.30 0.74 0.11
CA ASP A 105 -13.11 -0.41 0.54
C ASP A 105 -13.88 -1.07 -0.61
N GLY A 106 -13.91 -0.43 -1.79
CA GLY A 106 -14.66 -0.90 -2.96
C GLY A 106 -16.17 -0.84 -2.82
N ARG A 107 -16.69 -0.05 -1.86
CA ARG A 107 -18.12 0.00 -1.58
C ARG A 107 -18.91 0.54 -2.78
N PRO A 108 -20.13 0.03 -3.03
CA PRO A 108 -21.00 0.55 -4.08
C PRO A 108 -21.25 2.05 -3.95
N GLY A 109 -21.51 2.70 -5.08
CA GLY A 109 -21.85 4.12 -5.15
C GLY A 109 -21.46 4.73 -6.49
N ALA A 110 -21.68 6.04 -6.63
CA ALA A 110 -21.31 6.76 -7.84
C ALA A 110 -19.83 6.59 -8.17
N ASP A 111 -19.55 6.57 -9.48
CA ASP A 111 -18.20 6.60 -10.01
C ASP A 111 -17.50 7.90 -9.59
N PRO A 112 -16.22 7.83 -9.20
CA PRO A 112 -15.45 9.02 -8.87
C PRO A 112 -15.38 9.94 -10.10
N SER A 113 -15.55 11.24 -9.88
CA SER A 113 -15.37 12.22 -10.95
C SER A 113 -13.91 12.26 -11.41
N PRO A 114 -13.64 12.79 -12.63
CA PRO A 114 -12.26 12.99 -13.09
C PRO A 114 -11.41 13.84 -12.13
N GLU A 115 -12.02 14.83 -11.46
CA GLU A 115 -11.34 15.65 -10.44
C GLU A 115 -10.89 14.81 -9.23
N VAL A 116 -11.74 13.91 -8.75
CA VAL A 116 -11.40 12.98 -7.66
C VAL A 116 -10.29 12.03 -8.08
N ILE A 117 -10.35 11.48 -9.29
CA ILE A 117 -9.28 10.61 -9.84
C ILE A 117 -7.96 11.38 -9.94
N ALA A 118 -7.98 12.62 -10.44
CA ALA A 118 -6.81 13.47 -10.53
C ALA A 118 -6.22 13.80 -9.14
N ALA A 119 -7.06 14.08 -8.15
CA ALA A 119 -6.62 14.31 -6.78
C ALA A 119 -5.90 13.08 -6.18
N ILE A 120 -6.47 11.88 -6.36
CA ILE A 120 -5.84 10.63 -5.90
C ILE A 120 -4.53 10.38 -6.65
N SER A 121 -4.51 10.57 -7.97
CA SER A 121 -3.34 10.42 -8.83
C SER A 121 -2.19 11.32 -8.36
N GLN A 122 -2.47 12.59 -8.09
CA GLN A 122 -1.50 13.56 -7.60
C GLN A 122 -0.95 13.17 -6.22
N VAL A 123 -1.81 12.77 -5.28
CA VAL A 123 -1.36 12.41 -3.93
C VAL A 123 -0.53 11.14 -3.94
N LEU A 124 -0.96 10.11 -4.68
CA LEU A 124 -0.31 8.81 -4.70
C LEU A 124 0.88 8.73 -5.67
N GLY A 125 1.09 9.74 -6.53
CA GLY A 125 2.16 9.75 -7.52
C GLY A 125 2.02 8.67 -8.60
N VAL A 126 0.79 8.29 -8.93
CA VAL A 126 0.46 7.27 -9.95
C VAL A 126 -0.46 7.88 -11.01
N ASP A 127 -0.43 7.38 -12.24
CA ASP A 127 -1.29 7.90 -13.29
C ASP A 127 -2.80 7.63 -13.06
N SER A 128 -3.65 8.46 -13.66
CA SER A 128 -5.12 8.34 -13.52
C SER A 128 -5.66 6.98 -13.99
N PRO A 129 -5.23 6.40 -15.13
CA PRO A 129 -5.69 5.07 -15.56
C PRO A 129 -5.41 3.96 -14.53
N ARG A 130 -4.24 4.00 -13.87
CA ARG A 130 -3.88 3.04 -12.80
C ARG A 130 -4.74 3.24 -11.56
N VAL A 131 -5.06 4.48 -11.19
CA VAL A 131 -6.02 4.77 -10.10
C VAL A 131 -7.39 4.18 -10.42
N GLU A 132 -7.91 4.41 -11.63
CA GLU A 132 -9.20 3.88 -12.04
C GLU A 132 -9.23 2.35 -12.05
N ALA A 133 -8.15 1.71 -12.55
CA ALA A 133 -8.00 0.27 -12.51
C ALA A 133 -8.02 -0.26 -11.07
N ALA A 134 -7.31 0.40 -10.15
CA ALA A 134 -7.29 0.04 -8.74
C ALA A 134 -8.64 0.25 -8.03
N VAL A 135 -9.42 1.27 -8.41
CA VAL A 135 -10.81 1.45 -7.94
C VAL A 135 -11.69 0.31 -8.42
N ARG A 136 -11.60 -0.06 -9.71
CA ARG A 136 -12.33 -1.21 -10.27
C ARG A 136 -11.92 -2.51 -9.56
N ARG A 137 -10.64 -2.70 -9.29
CA ARG A 137 -10.10 -3.83 -8.54
C ARG A 137 -10.70 -3.93 -7.13
N SER A 138 -10.64 -2.84 -6.35
CA SER A 138 -11.23 -2.76 -5.01
C SER A 138 -12.72 -3.12 -5.00
N ARG A 139 -13.49 -2.67 -6.00
CA ARG A 139 -14.91 -3.04 -6.15
C ARG A 139 -15.10 -4.53 -6.42
N ARG A 140 -14.26 -5.15 -7.26
CA ARG A 140 -14.30 -6.62 -7.50
C ARG A 140 -14.05 -7.39 -6.21
N ASP A 141 -13.07 -6.96 -5.41
CA ASP A 141 -12.78 -7.58 -4.11
C ASP A 141 -13.94 -7.46 -3.12
N HIS A 142 -14.55 -6.27 -3.06
CA HIS A 142 -15.71 -6.02 -2.22
C HIS A 142 -16.89 -6.93 -2.61
N ALA A 143 -17.20 -6.99 -3.90
CA ALA A 143 -18.30 -7.81 -4.42
C ALA A 143 -18.07 -9.30 -4.14
N ALA A 144 -16.85 -9.80 -4.37
CA ALA A 144 -16.50 -11.18 -4.08
C ALA A 144 -16.74 -11.51 -2.60
N MET A 145 -16.27 -10.67 -1.67
CA MET A 145 -16.51 -10.87 -0.24
C MET A 145 -17.99 -10.88 0.14
N ALA A 146 -18.78 -9.93 -0.39
CA ALA A 146 -20.20 -9.86 -0.08
C ALA A 146 -20.98 -11.10 -0.54
N THR A 147 -20.54 -11.77 -1.60
CA THR A 147 -21.12 -13.04 -2.07
C THR A 147 -20.77 -14.24 -1.18
N PHE A 148 -19.63 -14.22 -0.47
CA PHE A 148 -19.24 -15.30 0.45
C PHE A 148 -19.90 -15.19 1.84
N GLU A 149 -20.40 -14.01 2.21
CA GLU A 149 -21.03 -13.75 3.51
C GLU A 149 -22.56 -13.85 3.50
N GLY A 150 -23.19 -14.09 2.33
CA GLY A 150 -24.65 -14.21 2.16
C GLY A 150 -25.09 -15.60 1.77
#